data_AF-A0A1G4A1F0-F1
#
_entry.id   AF-A0A1G4A1F0-F1
#
_cell.length_a   1.000
_cell.length_b   1.000
_cell.length_c   1.000
_cell.angle_alpha   90.00
_cell.angle_beta   90.00
_cell.angle_gamma   90.00
#
_symmetry.space_group_name_H-M   'P 1'
#
loop_
_entity.id
_entity.type
_entity.pdbx_description
1 polymer ?
#
loop_
_entity_poly.entity_id
_entity_poly.type
_entity_poly.pdbx_seq_one_letter_code
_entity_poly.pdbx_strand_id
1 'polypeptide(L)'
;MKHKTKRRLRTVAANRIVLYDAEKRMRILLDATGVDGHASIVLFSKRGHSIQISVQPDDSFGISLIGRKGQDVAELGVSPDGLPGLILKNPEGKLAALLGHLSGAGVDQPTLILFKDGQPCWRAPIQDRKKSRRKH
;
A
#
# COMPACT_ATOMS: atom_id res chain seq x y z
N MET A 1 -4.61 -38.34 36.34
CA MET A 1 -4.69 -37.85 34.93
C MET A 1 -4.87 -36.34 34.95
N LYS A 2 -3.98 -35.56 34.32
CA LYS A 2 -4.07 -34.08 34.30
C LYS A 2 -4.94 -33.63 33.12
N HIS A 3 -6.09 -33.01 33.39
CA HIS A 3 -6.91 -32.38 32.35
C HIS A 3 -6.18 -31.14 31.81
N LYS A 4 -5.76 -31.18 30.54
CA LYS A 4 -5.36 -29.97 29.80
C LYS A 4 -6.63 -29.22 29.40
N THR A 5 -6.96 -28.14 30.10
CA THR A 5 -8.07 -27.27 29.75
C THR A 5 -7.79 -26.60 28.39
N LYS A 6 -8.61 -26.92 27.39
CA LYS A 6 -8.55 -26.32 26.05
C LYS A 6 -8.95 -24.85 26.18
N ARG A 7 -8.00 -23.92 26.09
CA ARG A 7 -8.24 -22.47 26.22
C ARG A 7 -9.20 -22.04 25.10
N ARG A 8 -10.45 -21.70 25.45
CA ARG A 8 -11.38 -21.06 24.51
C ARG A 8 -10.78 -19.72 24.08
N LEU A 9 -10.49 -19.59 22.80
CA LEU A 9 -10.14 -18.29 22.21
C LEU A 9 -11.37 -17.38 22.34
N ARG A 10 -11.15 -16.14 22.78
CA ARG A 10 -12.20 -15.11 22.86
C ARG A 10 -12.10 -14.23 21.63
N THR A 11 -13.23 -13.97 20.99
CA THR A 11 -13.34 -12.96 19.94
C THR A 11 -13.48 -11.58 20.58
N VAL A 12 -12.77 -10.58 20.05
CA VAL A 12 -12.97 -9.17 20.36
C VAL A 12 -13.57 -8.52 19.11
N ALA A 13 -14.74 -7.89 19.24
CA ALA A 13 -15.37 -7.12 18.19
C ALA A 13 -15.34 -5.64 18.57
N ALA A 14 -14.73 -4.82 17.72
CA ALA A 14 -14.64 -3.38 17.89
C ALA A 14 -14.42 -2.73 16.52
N ASN A 15 -15.01 -1.55 16.30
CA ASN A 15 -14.77 -0.78 15.06
C ASN A 15 -13.40 -0.10 15.08
N ARG A 16 -12.79 0.03 16.27
CA ARG A 16 -11.49 0.65 16.44
C ARG A 16 -10.73 0.04 17.61
N ILE A 17 -9.46 -0.28 17.41
CA ILE A 17 -8.54 -0.71 18.46
C ILE A 17 -7.27 0.12 18.34
N VAL A 18 -6.84 0.71 19.45
CA VAL A 18 -5.61 1.51 19.52
C VAL A 18 -4.70 0.91 20.58
N LEU A 19 -3.46 0.60 20.19
CA LEU A 19 -2.43 0.15 21.12
C LEU A 19 -1.41 1.26 21.31
N TYR A 20 -1.20 1.64 22.56
CA TYR A 20 -0.21 2.63 22.98
C TYR A 20 1.03 1.94 23.57
N ASP A 21 2.19 2.58 23.48
CA ASP A 21 3.37 2.17 24.26
C ASP A 21 3.35 2.73 25.69
N ALA A 22 4.39 2.40 26.47
CA ALA A 22 4.57 2.89 27.84
C ALA A 22 4.66 4.42 27.95
N GLU A 23 5.01 5.10 26.85
CA GLU A 23 5.10 6.56 26.76
C GLU A 23 3.76 7.17 26.31
N LYS A 24 2.68 6.38 26.28
CA LYS A 24 1.33 6.75 25.80
C LYS A 24 1.31 7.22 24.33
N ARG A 25 2.25 6.76 23.51
CA ARG A 25 2.25 7.02 22.07
C ARG A 25 1.56 5.89 21.32
N MET A 26 0.71 6.23 20.36
CA MET A 26 0.07 5.25 19.49
C MET A 26 1.13 4.45 18.72
N ARG A 27 0.98 3.12 18.71
CA ARG A 27 1.85 2.18 18.00
C ARG A 27 1.13 1.35 16.98
N ILE A 28 -0.13 1.02 17.25
CA ILE A 28 -0.97 0.26 16.33
C ILE A 28 -2.35 0.88 16.33
N LEU A 29 -2.91 1.06 15.15
CA LEU A 29 -4.30 1.40 14.92
C LEU A 29 -4.92 0.31 14.05
N LEU A 30 -6.03 -0.26 14.51
CA LEU A 30 -6.99 -0.99 13.70
C LEU A 30 -8.22 -0.10 13.60
N ASP A 31 -8.61 0.30 12.40
CA ASP A 31 -9.72 1.24 12.19
C ASP A 31 -10.62 0.74 11.06
N ALA A 32 -11.89 0.53 11.38
CA ALA A 32 -12.97 0.25 10.44
C ALA A 32 -14.16 1.19 10.70
N THR A 33 -13.89 2.41 11.17
CA THR A 33 -14.92 3.43 11.47
C THR A 33 -15.34 4.24 10.24
N GLY A 34 -14.66 4.07 9.10
CA GLY A 34 -15.01 4.73 7.85
C GLY A 34 -16.39 4.31 7.39
N VAL A 35 -17.31 5.27 7.24
CA VAL A 35 -18.72 5.02 6.88
C VAL A 35 -18.91 4.42 5.49
N ASP A 36 -17.88 4.48 4.65
CA ASP A 36 -17.94 4.11 3.23
C ASP A 36 -17.13 2.84 2.89
N GLY A 37 -16.78 2.02 3.88
CA GLY A 37 -16.00 0.79 3.66
C GLY A 37 -14.48 0.98 3.70
N HIS A 38 -14.00 2.18 4.09
CA HIS A 38 -12.60 2.36 4.45
C HIS A 38 -12.25 1.56 5.70
N ALA A 39 -11.20 0.75 5.60
CA ALA A 39 -10.62 0.04 6.72
C ALA A 39 -9.09 0.09 6.66
N SER A 40 -8.42 0.20 7.81
CA SER A 40 -6.97 0.27 7.87
C SER A 40 -6.36 -0.42 9.09
N ILE A 41 -5.12 -0.84 8.90
CA ILE A 41 -4.18 -1.28 9.94
C ILE A 41 -2.94 -0.41 9.81
N VAL A 42 -2.57 0.32 10.85
CA VAL A 42 -1.41 1.22 10.84
C VAL A 42 -0.44 0.85 11.95
N LEU A 43 0.84 0.70 11.60
CA LEU A 43 1.96 0.52 12.52
C LEU A 43 2.79 1.81 12.56
N PHE A 44 2.97 2.39 13.74
CA PHE A 44 3.70 3.64 13.93
C PHE A 44 5.09 3.41 14.55
N SER A 45 6.12 3.83 13.83
CA SER A 45 7.51 3.81 14.34
C SER A 45 7.72 4.89 15.40
N LYS A 46 8.75 4.72 16.27
CA LYS A 46 9.16 5.77 17.23
C LYS A 46 9.62 7.07 16.57
N ARG A 47 10.06 6.99 15.30
CA ARG A 47 10.69 8.08 14.56
C ARG A 47 9.71 8.81 13.62
N GLY A 48 8.41 8.52 13.70
CA GLY A 48 7.37 9.21 12.94
C GLY A 48 7.03 8.62 11.56
N HIS A 49 7.74 7.58 11.10
CA HIS A 49 7.28 6.80 9.94
C HIS A 49 6.13 5.88 10.34
N SER A 50 5.33 5.46 9.38
CA SER A 50 4.33 4.42 9.55
C SER A 50 4.24 3.48 8.35
N ILE A 51 3.66 2.31 8.58
CA ILE A 51 3.22 1.39 7.54
C ILE A 51 1.71 1.29 7.69
N GLN A 52 0.99 1.47 6.60
CA GLN A 52 -0.47 1.34 6.54
C GLN A 52 -0.83 0.22 5.58
N ILE A 53 -1.78 -0.62 5.98
CA ILE A 53 -2.50 -1.53 5.11
C ILE A 53 -3.94 -1.03 5.08
N SER A 54 -4.53 -0.81 3.91
CA SER A 54 -5.88 -0.28 3.83
C SER A 54 -6.67 -0.79 2.63
N VAL A 55 -7.99 -0.80 2.80
CA VAL A 55 -9.00 -0.93 1.75
C VAL A 55 -9.77 0.39 1.70
N GLN A 56 -10.13 0.81 0.49
CA GLN A 56 -10.84 2.04 0.21
C GLN A 56 -12.28 1.77 -0.25
N PRO A 57 -13.16 2.78 -0.17
CA PRO A 57 -14.55 2.66 -0.64
C PRO A 57 -14.73 2.28 -2.10
N ASP A 58 -13.73 2.55 -2.94
CA ASP A 58 -13.73 2.22 -4.36
C ASP A 58 -13.19 0.80 -4.64
N ASP A 59 -13.10 -0.06 -3.62
CA ASP A 59 -12.50 -1.40 -3.66
C ASP A 59 -10.99 -1.43 -3.97
N SER A 60 -10.32 -0.27 -4.09
CA SER A 60 -8.86 -0.26 -4.11
C SER A 60 -8.28 -0.64 -2.76
N PHE A 61 -7.14 -1.31 -2.76
CA PHE A 61 -6.47 -1.71 -1.52
C PHE A 61 -4.96 -1.75 -1.68
N GLY A 62 -4.24 -1.60 -0.59
CA GLY A 62 -2.78 -1.57 -0.66
C GLY A 62 -2.06 -1.47 0.66
N ILE A 63 -0.74 -1.37 0.53
CA ILE A 63 0.22 -1.17 1.59
C ILE A 63 1.03 0.10 1.27
N SER A 64 1.01 1.06 2.18
CA SER A 64 1.72 2.33 2.06
C SER A 64 2.82 2.45 3.10
N LEU A 65 4.01 2.87 2.67
CA LEU A 65 5.11 3.29 3.54
C LEU A 65 5.07 4.81 3.65
N ILE A 66 4.87 5.33 4.86
CA ILE A 66 4.69 6.75 5.11
C ILE A 66 5.91 7.28 5.86
N GLY A 67 6.49 8.35 5.32
CA GLY A 67 7.65 9.04 5.84
C GLY A 67 7.36 9.85 7.11
N ARG A 68 8.43 10.37 7.73
CA ARG A 68 8.31 11.08 9.02
C ARG A 68 7.45 12.34 8.99
N LYS A 69 7.27 12.95 7.81
CA LYS A 69 6.47 14.16 7.63
C LYS A 69 5.06 13.83 7.12
N GLY A 70 4.66 12.55 7.16
CA GLY A 70 3.36 12.10 6.67
C GLY A 70 3.27 11.93 5.16
N GLN A 71 4.37 12.06 4.43
CA GLN A 71 4.39 11.86 2.98
C GLN A 71 4.50 10.37 2.63
N ASP A 72 3.77 9.89 1.63
CA ASP A 72 4.00 8.53 1.11
C ASP A 72 5.40 8.45 0.48
N VAL A 73 6.11 7.40 0.80
CA VAL A 73 7.43 7.07 0.26
C VAL A 73 7.32 5.93 -0.75
N ALA A 74 6.39 4.99 -0.50
CA ALA A 74 6.09 3.90 -1.40
C ALA A 74 4.65 3.42 -1.20
N GLU A 75 4.06 2.88 -2.26
CA GLU A 75 2.74 2.27 -2.23
C GLU A 75 2.72 1.04 -3.14
N LEU A 76 2.29 -0.09 -2.61
CA LEU A 76 1.94 -1.29 -3.38
C LEU A 76 0.44 -1.48 -3.24
N GLY A 77 -0.29 -1.50 -4.35
CA GLY A 77 -1.74 -1.60 -4.29
C GLY A 77 -2.36 -2.24 -5.51
N VAL A 78 -3.67 -2.38 -5.45
CA VAL A 78 -4.53 -2.87 -6.51
C VAL A 78 -5.62 -1.83 -6.73
N SER A 79 -5.80 -1.41 -7.98
CA SER A 79 -6.85 -0.47 -8.37
C SER A 79 -8.24 -1.10 -8.27
N PRO A 80 -9.32 -0.31 -8.34
CA PRO A 80 -10.69 -0.83 -8.39
C PRO A 80 -10.92 -1.88 -9.49
N ASP A 81 -10.25 -1.70 -10.63
CA ASP A 81 -10.30 -2.61 -11.77
C ASP A 81 -9.45 -3.89 -11.59
N GLY A 82 -8.89 -4.11 -10.40
CA GLY A 82 -8.08 -5.28 -10.08
C GLY A 82 -6.66 -5.24 -10.63
N LEU A 83 -6.21 -4.08 -11.13
CA LEU A 83 -4.87 -3.95 -11.70
C LEU A 83 -3.86 -3.62 -10.59
N PRO A 84 -2.77 -4.39 -10.45
CA PRO A 84 -1.75 -4.11 -9.45
C PRO A 84 -0.82 -2.99 -9.91
N GLY A 85 -0.26 -2.26 -8.94
CA GLY A 85 0.89 -1.42 -9.20
C GLY A 85 1.71 -1.11 -7.95
N LEU A 86 2.89 -0.54 -8.22
CA LEU A 86 3.86 -0.11 -7.22
C LEU A 86 4.35 1.29 -7.60
N ILE A 87 4.26 2.23 -6.66
CA ILE A 87 4.82 3.57 -6.75
C ILE A 87 5.95 3.71 -5.73
N LEU A 88 7.07 4.27 -6.16
CA LEU A 88 8.14 4.77 -5.30
C LEU A 88 8.26 6.27 -5.50
N LYS A 89 8.37 7.01 -4.39
CA LYS A 89 8.60 8.46 -4.38
C LYS A 89 10.00 8.79 -3.86
N ASN A 90 10.59 9.87 -4.37
CA ASN A 90 11.85 10.41 -3.89
C ASN A 90 11.64 11.17 -2.55
N PRO A 91 12.71 11.63 -1.87
CA PRO A 91 12.58 12.35 -0.59
C PRO A 91 11.72 13.62 -0.64
N GLU A 92 11.62 14.25 -1.81
CA GLU A 92 10.76 15.41 -2.07
C GLU A 92 9.30 15.04 -2.37
N GLY A 93 8.95 13.75 -2.37
CA GLY A 93 7.60 13.25 -2.61
C GLY A 93 7.22 13.09 -4.09
N LYS A 94 8.16 13.28 -5.01
CA LYS A 94 7.94 13.12 -6.45
C LYS A 94 8.12 11.68 -6.88
N LEU A 95 7.48 11.26 -7.97
CA LEU A 95 7.67 9.92 -8.53
C LEU A 95 9.16 9.65 -8.81
N ALA A 96 9.62 8.47 -8.41
CA ALA A 96 10.95 7.92 -8.68
C ALA A 96 10.84 6.65 -9.54
N ALA A 97 9.85 5.80 -9.27
CA ALA A 97 9.52 4.65 -10.10
C ALA A 97 8.02 4.34 -10.04
N LEU A 98 7.51 3.78 -11.13
CA LEU A 98 6.16 3.27 -11.24
C LEU A 98 6.19 1.92 -11.95
N LEU A 99 5.56 0.91 -11.37
CA LEU A 99 5.31 -0.38 -12.00
C LEU A 99 3.79 -0.66 -11.99
N GLY A 100 3.27 -1.21 -13.08
CA GLY A 100 1.86 -1.60 -13.18
C GLY A 100 0.93 -0.41 -13.42
N HIS A 101 -0.26 -0.49 -12.82
CA HIS A 101 -1.32 0.52 -12.91
C HIS A 101 -1.82 0.82 -11.50
N LEU A 102 -1.69 2.08 -11.08
CA LEU A 102 -2.26 2.59 -9.84
C LEU A 102 -3.04 3.86 -10.18
N SER A 103 -4.27 3.94 -9.68
CA SER A 103 -5.13 5.12 -9.82
C SER A 103 -4.40 6.37 -9.33
N GLY A 104 -4.51 7.47 -10.08
CA GLY A 104 -3.82 8.73 -9.75
C GLY A 104 -2.38 8.86 -10.28
N ALA A 105 -1.81 7.81 -10.86
CA ALA A 105 -0.47 7.86 -11.44
C ALA A 105 -0.43 8.26 -12.95
N GLY A 106 -1.60 8.41 -13.58
CA GLY A 106 -1.73 8.90 -14.96
C GLY A 106 -1.25 7.91 -16.03
N VAL A 107 -1.35 6.60 -15.77
CA VAL A 107 -0.90 5.57 -16.72
C VAL A 107 -2.03 4.58 -17.02
N ASP A 108 -2.50 4.55 -18.26
CA ASP A 108 -3.65 3.72 -18.66
C ASP A 108 -3.31 2.25 -18.97
N GLN A 109 -2.03 1.86 -18.98
CA GLN A 109 -1.58 0.49 -19.25
C GLN A 109 -0.47 0.06 -18.30
N PRO A 110 -0.44 -1.21 -17.87
CA PRO A 110 0.66 -1.74 -17.07
C PRO A 110 2.01 -1.47 -17.72
N THR A 111 2.92 -0.84 -16.98
CA THR A 111 4.22 -0.41 -17.49
C THR A 111 5.26 -0.45 -16.38
N LEU A 112 6.54 -0.23 -16.72
CA LEU A 112 7.54 0.23 -15.77
C LEU A 112 8.06 1.59 -16.26
N ILE A 113 8.03 2.62 -15.42
CA ILE A 113 8.58 3.95 -15.70
C ILE A 113 9.55 4.32 -14.58
N LEU A 114 10.72 4.82 -14.96
CA LEU A 114 11.66 5.47 -14.04
C LEU A 114 11.59 6.98 -14.24
N PHE A 115 11.70 7.70 -13.14
CA PHE A 115 11.58 9.15 -13.10
C PHE A 115 12.86 9.77 -12.53
N LYS A 116 13.21 10.95 -13.04
CA LYS A 116 14.22 11.83 -12.48
C LYS A 116 13.53 13.15 -12.11
N ASP A 117 13.57 13.50 -10.83
CA ASP A 117 12.95 14.72 -10.29
C ASP A 117 11.45 14.87 -10.61
N GLY A 118 10.73 13.73 -10.67
CA GLY A 118 9.32 13.62 -11.01
C GLY A 118 9.02 13.57 -12.52
N GLN A 119 10.03 13.67 -13.37
CA GLN A 119 9.87 13.59 -14.83
C GLN A 119 10.25 12.20 -15.36
N PRO A 120 9.42 11.56 -16.20
CA PRO A 120 9.77 10.28 -16.82
C PRO A 120 11.10 10.39 -17.59
N CYS A 121 12.09 9.58 -17.21
CA CYS A 121 13.39 9.54 -17.89
C CYS A 121 13.62 8.22 -18.63
N TRP A 122 12.88 7.17 -18.28
CA TRP A 122 12.91 5.89 -18.98
C TRP A 122 11.57 5.17 -18.81
N ARG A 123 11.17 4.42 -19.84
CA ARG A 123 10.00 3.55 -19.82
C ARG A 123 10.37 2.20 -20.40
N ALA A 124 9.89 1.13 -19.78
CA ALA A 124 10.10 -0.21 -20.29
C ALA A 124 9.54 -0.34 -21.70
N PRO A 125 10.27 -0.99 -22.61
CA PRO A 125 9.80 -1.22 -23.97
C PRO A 125 8.53 -2.06 -23.93
N ILE A 126 7.50 -1.62 -24.65
CA ILE A 126 6.27 -2.40 -24.84
C ILE A 126 6.64 -3.58 -25.74
N GLN A 127 6.54 -4.80 -25.22
CA GLN A 127 6.86 -5.98 -26.02
C GLN A 127 5.72 -6.27 -26.99
N ASP A 128 5.89 -5.82 -28.22
CA ASP A 128 4.93 -6.00 -29.29
C ASP A 128 4.95 -7.47 -29.74
N ARG A 129 3.98 -8.28 -29.25
CA ARG A 129 3.91 -9.73 -29.51
C ARG A 129 3.86 -10.10 -31.01
N LYS A 130 3.61 -9.13 -31.90
CA LYS A 130 3.49 -9.36 -33.35
C LYS A 130 4.81 -9.57 -34.09
N LYS A 131 5.97 -9.24 -33.52
CA LYS A 131 7.27 -9.37 -34.23
C LYS A 131 7.94 -10.76 -34.12
N SER A 132 7.40 -11.68 -33.32
CA SER A 132 7.99 -13.02 -33.15
C SER A 132 7.60 -14.03 -34.25
N ARG A 133 6.66 -13.71 -35.16
CA ARG A 133 6.16 -14.65 -36.19
C ARG A 133 6.73 -14.46 -37.60
N ARG A 134 7.76 -13.63 -37.79
CA ARG A 134 8.42 -13.45 -39.10
C ARG A 134 9.84 -14.02 -39.09
N LYS A 135 9.98 -15.30 -38.77
CA LYS A 135 11.12 -16.14 -39.17
C LYS A 135 10.65 -17.59 -39.22
N HIS A 136 10.11 -17.99 -40.36
CA HIS A 136 10.24 -19.32 -40.96
C HIS A 136 9.77 -19.22 -42.41
#